data_AF-A0A6J8CB35-F1
#
_entry.id   AF-A0A6J8CB35-F1
#
_cell.length_a   1.000
_cell.length_b   1.000
_cell.length_c   1.000
_cell.angle_alpha   90.00
_cell.angle_beta   90.00
_cell.angle_gamma   90.00
#
_symmetry.space_group_name_H-M   'P 1'
#
loop_
_entity.id
_entity.type
_entity.pdbx_description
1 polymer ?
#
loop_
_entity_poly.entity_id
_entity_poly.type
_entity_poly.pdbx_seq_one_letter_code
_entity_poly.pdbx_strand_id
1 'polypeptide(L)'
;MNRDEILENLKTNGYVVIPNVLSEEECDEHAGSYKRWYSILKDNTAKMKQRRSVIQSYRVGHFNTTWKIRLQVKPVFEMIWGTKKLLTSVDGIAISMPSETGEADFRSNGDCWMHLDQGAKRRGLHAYQGAVYLEESTDKDYCFRVMDGSHDFHSEFFRAFPYACEKSKRCEFYKFNEEERTWYENNGCQLMCVPVPKGGIVLWDSRTAHDNIAPLSGRPDTDRWRCVCFVSMTPAIWAGKDDIEFKNKAYADIAMTTHWSSQGQKRHKSEEKCDDVLSIKKLPASSRTKEAKLIVGVDSYDFNDGEPNGPPAPYWM
;
A
#
# COMPACT_ATOMS: atom_id res chain seq x y z
N MET A 1 2.41 9.10 -18.63
CA MET A 1 3.85 9.07 -18.30
C MET A 1 4.46 7.84 -18.93
N ASN A 2 5.69 7.93 -19.43
CA ASN A 2 6.39 6.76 -19.95
C ASN A 2 7.19 6.06 -18.83
N ARG A 3 7.72 4.86 -19.10
CA ARG A 3 8.44 4.05 -18.10
C ARG A 3 9.68 4.76 -17.54
N ASP A 4 10.46 5.42 -18.40
CA ASP A 4 11.73 6.03 -18.00
C ASP A 4 11.51 7.21 -17.07
N GLU A 5 10.51 8.04 -17.37
CA GLU A 5 10.06 9.13 -16.50
C GLU A 5 9.59 8.61 -15.12
N ILE A 6 8.87 7.49 -15.08
CA ILE A 6 8.38 6.89 -13.84
C ILE A 6 9.56 6.36 -13.00
N LEU A 7 10.50 5.66 -13.63
CA LEU A 7 11.67 5.12 -12.95
C LEU A 7 12.60 6.22 -12.46
N GLU A 8 12.75 7.31 -13.22
CA GLU A 8 13.57 8.44 -12.78
C GLU A 8 12.97 9.15 -11.57
N ASN A 9 11.64 9.34 -11.53
CA ASN A 9 10.97 9.88 -10.34
C ASN A 9 11.13 8.96 -9.12
N LEU A 10 10.94 7.64 -9.29
CA LEU A 10 11.15 6.68 -8.21
C LEU A 10 12.59 6.67 -7.70
N LYS A 11 13.56 6.81 -8.60
CA LYS A 11 14.99 6.84 -8.26
C LYS A 11 15.37 8.12 -7.52
N THR A 12 14.88 9.26 -7.96
CA THR A 12 15.28 10.58 -7.43
C THR A 12 14.49 10.96 -6.19
N ASN A 13 13.17 10.75 -6.20
CA ASN A 13 12.27 11.22 -5.15
C ASN A 13 11.89 10.11 -4.16
N GLY A 14 12.04 8.85 -4.56
CA GLY A 14 11.55 7.69 -3.80
C GLY A 14 10.05 7.41 -3.97
N TYR A 15 9.37 8.22 -4.79
CA TYR A 15 7.94 8.05 -5.10
C TYR A 15 7.58 8.66 -6.47
N VAL A 16 6.41 8.30 -6.98
CA VAL A 16 5.84 8.85 -8.22
C VAL A 16 4.33 8.77 -8.20
N VAL A 17 3.66 9.77 -8.76
CA VAL A 17 2.21 9.77 -9.01
C VAL A 17 1.96 9.48 -10.47
N ILE A 18 1.14 8.47 -10.76
CA ILE A 18 0.75 8.10 -12.13
C ILE A 18 -0.75 8.36 -12.25
N PRO A 19 -1.17 9.39 -13.00
CA PRO A 19 -2.58 9.73 -13.18
C PRO A 19 -3.27 8.79 -14.18
N ASN A 20 -4.60 8.82 -14.21
CA ASN A 20 -5.44 8.17 -15.23
C ASN A 20 -5.18 6.66 -15.38
N VAL A 21 -4.94 5.96 -14.26
CA VAL A 21 -4.81 4.49 -14.25
C VAL A 21 -6.18 3.82 -14.26
N LEU A 22 -7.15 4.41 -13.56
CA LEU A 22 -8.55 4.06 -13.63
C LEU A 22 -9.33 5.23 -14.22
N SER A 23 -10.42 4.94 -14.93
CA SER A 23 -11.38 5.96 -15.36
C SER A 23 -12.17 6.52 -14.17
N GLU A 24 -12.79 7.69 -14.34
CA GLU A 24 -13.66 8.25 -13.29
C GLU A 24 -14.85 7.34 -12.99
N GLU A 25 -15.42 6.68 -14.01
CA GLU A 25 -16.53 5.73 -13.87
C GLU A 25 -16.12 4.50 -13.05
N GLU A 26 -14.94 3.92 -13.33
CA GLU A 26 -14.40 2.82 -12.55
C GLU A 26 -14.18 3.25 -11.09
N CYS A 27 -13.67 4.47 -10.88
CA CYS A 27 -13.49 5.02 -9.54
C CYS A 27 -14.81 5.15 -8.79
N ASP A 28 -15.87 5.66 -9.44
CA ASP A 28 -17.19 5.80 -8.84
C ASP A 28 -17.83 4.46 -8.48
N GLU A 29 -17.71 3.45 -9.36
CA GLU A 29 -18.17 2.09 -9.06
C GLU A 29 -17.47 1.54 -7.81
N HIS A 30 -16.14 1.64 -7.78
CA HIS A 30 -15.31 1.09 -6.72
C HIS A 30 -15.48 1.82 -5.40
N ALA A 31 -15.44 3.16 -5.41
CA ALA A 31 -15.66 3.99 -4.24
C ALA A 31 -17.07 3.77 -3.69
N GLY A 32 -18.08 3.68 -4.57
CA GLY A 32 -19.45 3.35 -4.19
C GLY A 32 -19.55 2.00 -3.46
N SER A 33 -18.81 0.98 -3.91
CA SER A 33 -18.76 -0.32 -3.22
C SER A 33 -18.17 -0.22 -1.82
N TYR A 34 -17.08 0.53 -1.65
CA TYR A 34 -16.46 0.74 -0.34
C TYR A 34 -17.32 1.58 0.59
N LYS A 35 -17.89 2.68 0.11
CA LYS A 35 -18.80 3.55 0.88
C LYS A 35 -20.04 2.77 1.35
N ARG A 36 -20.67 1.97 0.48
CA ARG A 36 -21.81 1.11 0.86
C ARG A 36 -21.44 0.13 1.98
N TRP A 37 -20.30 -0.56 1.85
CA TRP A 37 -19.84 -1.48 2.89
C TRP A 37 -19.56 -0.75 4.21
N TYR A 38 -18.91 0.42 4.14
CA TYR A 38 -18.61 1.25 5.31
C TYR A 38 -19.89 1.69 6.04
N SER A 39 -20.91 2.15 5.31
CA SER A 39 -22.22 2.50 5.88
C SER A 39 -22.89 1.32 6.56
N ILE A 40 -22.93 0.14 5.91
CA ILE A 40 -23.51 -1.08 6.52
C ILE A 40 -22.77 -1.46 7.81
N LEU A 41 -21.44 -1.39 7.83
CA LEU A 41 -20.64 -1.69 9.01
C LEU A 41 -20.98 -0.75 10.18
N LYS A 42 -21.14 0.54 9.89
CA LYS A 42 -21.53 1.55 10.87
C LYS A 42 -22.95 1.33 11.39
N ASP A 43 -23.93 1.08 10.51
CA ASP A 43 -25.33 0.88 10.88
C ASP A 43 -25.53 -0.35 11.76
N ASN A 44 -24.70 -1.39 11.57
CA ASN A 44 -24.72 -2.59 12.41
C ASN A 44 -24.03 -2.40 13.77
N THR A 45 -23.63 -1.19 14.15
CA THR A 45 -22.88 -0.85 15.38
C THR A 45 -21.59 -1.63 15.57
N ALA A 46 -21.12 -2.30 14.52
CA ALA A 46 -19.89 -3.07 14.57
C ALA A 46 -18.74 -2.10 14.76
N LYS A 47 -17.81 -2.46 15.64
CA LYS A 47 -16.69 -1.59 15.98
C LYS A 47 -15.84 -1.37 14.73
N MET A 48 -15.77 -0.14 14.21
CA MET A 48 -14.88 0.23 13.11
C MET A 48 -13.42 0.03 13.56
N LYS A 49 -12.73 -0.99 13.02
CA LYS A 49 -11.33 -1.31 13.36
C LYS A 49 -10.40 -0.61 12.37
N GLN A 50 -10.39 0.71 12.41
CA GLN A 50 -9.49 1.53 11.59
C GLN A 50 -8.44 2.25 12.43
N ARG A 51 -7.27 2.48 11.84
CA ARG A 51 -6.23 3.36 12.39
C ARG A 51 -5.84 4.35 11.32
N ARG A 52 -6.02 5.65 11.58
CA ARG A 52 -5.75 6.71 10.60
C ARG A 52 -6.37 6.38 9.23
N SER A 53 -7.68 6.07 9.21
CA SER A 53 -8.50 5.61 8.07
C SER A 53 -8.16 4.23 7.48
N VAL A 54 -7.02 3.62 7.82
CA VAL A 54 -6.59 2.34 7.25
C VAL A 54 -7.32 1.18 7.93
N ILE A 55 -7.86 0.27 7.12
CA ILE A 55 -8.58 -0.94 7.52
C ILE A 55 -7.82 -2.16 6.96
N GLN A 56 -7.36 -3.02 7.86
CA GLN A 56 -6.61 -4.25 7.58
C GLN A 56 -7.31 -5.49 8.17
N SER A 57 -8.63 -5.41 8.36
CA SER A 57 -9.48 -6.48 8.90
C SER A 57 -10.69 -6.71 7.98
N TYR A 58 -11.65 -7.53 8.40
CA TYR A 58 -12.87 -7.86 7.63
C TYR A 58 -12.62 -8.46 6.24
N ARG A 59 -11.39 -8.94 5.97
CA ARG A 59 -10.98 -9.46 4.65
C ARG A 59 -11.20 -8.45 3.52
N VAL A 60 -11.09 -7.14 3.80
CA VAL A 60 -11.27 -6.06 2.80
C VAL A 60 -10.35 -6.23 1.59
N GLY A 61 -9.16 -6.83 1.80
CA GLY A 61 -8.20 -7.17 0.74
C GLY A 61 -8.75 -8.14 -0.30
N HIS A 62 -9.77 -8.92 0.07
CA HIS A 62 -10.43 -9.91 -0.78
C HIS A 62 -11.81 -9.49 -1.30
N PHE A 63 -12.27 -8.25 -1.06
CA PHE A 63 -13.51 -7.79 -1.66
C PHE A 63 -13.46 -7.86 -3.18
N ASN A 64 -14.61 -8.07 -3.82
CA ASN A 64 -14.70 -8.14 -5.27
C ASN A 64 -14.11 -6.89 -5.94
N THR A 65 -14.43 -5.72 -5.39
CA THR A 65 -13.91 -4.44 -5.88
C THR A 65 -12.38 -4.32 -5.70
N THR A 66 -11.84 -4.78 -4.57
CA THR A 66 -10.39 -4.77 -4.31
C THR A 66 -9.64 -5.66 -5.28
N TRP A 67 -10.19 -6.84 -5.63
CA TRP A 67 -9.62 -7.70 -6.67
C TRP A 67 -9.67 -7.10 -8.06
N LYS A 68 -10.78 -6.43 -8.43
CA LYS A 68 -10.87 -5.71 -9.71
C LYS A 68 -9.77 -4.64 -9.81
N ILE A 69 -9.67 -3.76 -8.82
CA ILE A 69 -8.65 -2.70 -8.77
C ILE A 69 -7.26 -3.29 -8.89
N ARG A 70 -6.95 -4.33 -8.11
CA ARG A 70 -5.65 -5.00 -8.13
C ARG A 70 -5.28 -5.51 -9.52
N LEU A 71 -6.23 -6.10 -10.25
CA LEU A 71 -6.01 -6.56 -11.62
C LEU A 71 -5.87 -5.40 -12.60
N GLN A 72 -6.70 -4.34 -12.47
CA GLN A 72 -6.65 -3.15 -13.33
C GLN A 72 -5.33 -2.38 -13.21
N VAL A 73 -4.73 -2.33 -12.01
CA VAL A 73 -3.45 -1.62 -11.80
C VAL A 73 -2.22 -2.50 -12.05
N LYS A 74 -2.38 -3.80 -12.31
CA LYS A 74 -1.26 -4.71 -12.62
C LYS A 74 -0.32 -4.16 -13.71
N PRO A 75 -0.80 -3.60 -14.85
CA PRO A 75 0.07 -3.10 -15.91
C PRO A 75 1.06 -2.02 -15.46
N VAL A 76 0.71 -1.22 -14.44
CA VAL A 76 1.62 -0.25 -13.83
C VAL A 76 2.83 -0.95 -13.21
N PHE A 77 2.59 -2.04 -12.47
CA PHE A 77 3.65 -2.84 -11.87
C PHE A 77 4.44 -3.63 -12.92
N GLU A 78 3.80 -4.12 -13.99
CA GLU A 78 4.50 -4.80 -15.07
C GLU A 78 5.52 -3.88 -15.74
N MET A 79 5.12 -2.62 -15.95
CA MET A 79 5.97 -1.58 -16.51
C MET A 79 7.19 -1.30 -15.62
N ILE A 80 7.01 -1.01 -14.32
CA ILE A 80 8.15 -0.65 -13.46
C ILE A 80 9.11 -1.83 -13.23
N TRP A 81 8.59 -3.06 -13.14
CA TRP A 81 9.41 -4.25 -12.94
C TRP A 81 9.94 -4.87 -14.23
N GLY A 82 9.44 -4.46 -15.40
CA GLY A 82 9.84 -5.00 -16.69
C GLY A 82 9.46 -6.48 -16.88
N THR A 83 8.39 -6.95 -16.23
CA THR A 83 7.91 -8.33 -16.35
C THR A 83 6.42 -8.43 -16.08
N LYS A 84 5.75 -9.34 -16.78
CA LYS A 84 4.34 -9.70 -16.51
C LYS A 84 4.18 -10.70 -15.36
N LYS A 85 5.28 -11.35 -14.96
CA LYS A 85 5.33 -12.43 -13.97
C LYS A 85 5.46 -11.83 -12.59
N LEU A 86 4.35 -11.40 -12.02
CA LEU A 86 4.29 -10.69 -10.74
C LEU A 86 3.51 -11.49 -9.70
N LEU A 87 3.90 -11.35 -8.44
CA LEU A 87 3.08 -11.71 -7.30
C LEU A 87 2.56 -10.43 -6.62
N THR A 88 1.34 -10.48 -6.11
CA THR A 88 0.64 -9.35 -5.46
C THR A 88 0.53 -9.53 -3.96
N SER A 89 0.44 -8.41 -3.23
CA SER A 89 -0.06 -8.36 -1.86
C SER A 89 -1.59 -8.47 -1.84
N VAL A 90 -2.14 -8.94 -0.71
CA VAL A 90 -3.57 -8.86 -0.39
C VAL A 90 -3.76 -7.94 0.82
N ASP A 91 -3.41 -6.68 0.62
CA ASP A 91 -3.36 -5.65 1.67
C ASP A 91 -4.73 -5.00 1.94
N GLY A 92 -4.73 -4.03 2.85
CA GLY A 92 -5.90 -3.28 3.30
C GLY A 92 -6.38 -2.20 2.33
N ILE A 93 -7.32 -1.43 2.83
CA ILE A 93 -7.86 -0.23 2.18
C ILE A 93 -7.81 0.93 3.17
N ALA A 94 -7.99 2.16 2.70
CA ALA A 94 -8.28 3.29 3.56
C ALA A 94 -9.62 3.92 3.18
N ILE A 95 -10.51 4.06 4.16
CA ILE A 95 -11.80 4.72 3.99
C ILE A 95 -11.96 5.75 5.11
N SER A 96 -12.38 6.95 4.76
CA SER A 96 -12.85 7.95 5.72
C SER A 96 -13.99 8.74 5.12
N MET A 97 -15.01 8.99 5.93
CA MET A 97 -16.00 10.02 5.63
C MET A 97 -15.33 11.40 5.68
N PRO A 98 -15.97 12.43 5.09
CA PRO A 98 -15.50 13.80 5.24
C PRO A 98 -15.47 14.19 6.72
N SER A 99 -14.38 14.82 7.18
CA SER A 99 -14.22 15.22 8.58
C SER A 99 -15.27 16.24 9.02
N GLU A 100 -15.86 16.96 8.06
CA GLU A 100 -16.95 17.90 8.22
C GLU A 100 -18.25 17.27 8.76
N THR A 101 -18.42 15.94 8.64
CA THR A 101 -19.57 15.25 9.26
C THR A 101 -19.43 15.12 10.78
N GLY A 102 -18.28 15.50 11.36
CA GLY A 102 -17.97 15.35 12.78
C GLY A 102 -17.58 13.93 13.21
N GLU A 103 -17.41 13.01 12.26
CA GLU A 103 -17.11 11.60 12.54
C GLU A 103 -15.69 11.17 12.18
N ALA A 104 -14.94 12.04 11.50
CA ALA A 104 -13.53 11.86 11.23
C ALA A 104 -12.76 13.10 11.69
N ASP A 105 -11.54 12.87 12.18
CA ASP A 105 -10.73 13.95 12.72
C ASP A 105 -10.20 14.86 11.61
N PHE A 106 -10.07 16.15 11.93
CA PHE A 106 -9.20 17.05 11.17
C PHE A 106 -7.75 16.89 11.63
N ARG A 107 -6.83 17.36 10.80
CA ARG A 107 -5.41 17.48 11.12
C ARG A 107 -5.22 18.27 12.42
N SER A 108 -4.46 17.71 13.36
CA SER A 108 -4.02 18.40 14.58
C SER A 108 -2.57 18.86 14.49
N ASN A 109 -2.21 19.86 15.30
CA ASN A 109 -0.82 20.32 15.39
C ASN A 109 0.07 19.19 15.91
N GLY A 110 1.16 18.92 15.20
CA GLY A 110 2.09 17.84 15.56
C GLY A 110 1.68 16.44 15.06
N ASP A 111 0.59 16.31 14.30
CA ASP A 111 0.24 15.04 13.65
C ASP A 111 1.33 14.62 12.66
N CYS A 112 2.20 13.74 13.13
CA CYS A 112 3.18 13.08 12.30
C CYS A 112 3.52 11.73 12.89
N TRP A 113 3.44 10.72 12.03
CA TRP A 113 3.76 9.35 12.36
C TRP A 113 4.62 8.72 11.27
N MET A 114 5.52 9.54 10.72
CA MET A 114 6.53 9.13 9.76
C MET A 114 7.17 7.82 10.18
N HIS A 115 7.21 6.87 9.24
CA HIS A 115 7.74 5.55 9.48
C HIS A 115 8.38 4.96 8.24
N LEU A 116 9.14 3.89 8.48
CA LEU A 116 9.65 2.99 7.46
C LEU A 116 8.95 1.65 7.59
N ASP A 117 8.56 1.11 6.45
CA ASP A 117 8.04 -0.25 6.32
C ASP A 117 9.11 -1.25 5.90
N GLN A 118 10.20 -0.79 5.27
CA GLN A 118 11.38 -1.61 5.08
C GLN A 118 12.33 -1.51 6.28
N GLY A 119 12.45 -2.59 7.04
CA GLY A 119 13.41 -2.67 8.15
C GLY A 119 14.85 -2.94 7.70
N ALA A 120 15.78 -2.89 8.66
CA ALA A 120 17.22 -3.02 8.41
C ALA A 120 17.68 -4.40 7.90
N LYS A 121 16.81 -5.41 7.80
CA LYS A 121 17.16 -6.72 7.20
C LYS A 121 17.13 -6.73 5.67
N ARG A 122 16.58 -5.70 5.05
CA ARG A 122 16.39 -5.60 3.60
C ARG A 122 17.29 -4.48 3.06
N ARG A 123 18.25 -4.82 2.19
CA ARG A 123 19.18 -3.85 1.59
C ARG A 123 18.77 -3.53 0.15
N GLY A 124 18.70 -2.24 -0.17
CA GLY A 124 18.25 -1.78 -1.48
C GLY A 124 16.74 -1.92 -1.66
N LEU A 125 16.26 -1.83 -2.89
CA LEU A 125 14.83 -1.89 -3.21
C LEU A 125 14.29 -3.33 -3.06
N HIS A 126 13.32 -3.55 -2.17
CA HIS A 126 12.60 -4.84 -2.06
C HIS A 126 11.15 -4.79 -2.49
N ALA A 127 10.52 -3.61 -2.52
CA ALA A 127 9.17 -3.44 -3.03
C ALA A 127 8.92 -1.98 -3.43
N TYR A 128 8.05 -1.80 -4.41
CA TYR A 128 7.29 -0.57 -4.54
C TYR A 128 5.92 -0.82 -3.93
N GLN A 129 5.59 -0.06 -2.90
CA GLN A 129 4.23 -0.01 -2.39
C GLN A 129 3.39 0.92 -3.28
N GLY A 130 2.07 0.72 -3.26
CA GLY A 130 1.15 1.49 -4.08
C GLY A 130 -0.17 1.77 -3.37
N ALA A 131 -0.70 2.96 -3.62
CA ALA A 131 -2.00 3.41 -3.13
C ALA A 131 -2.80 3.98 -4.31
N VAL A 132 -3.90 3.31 -4.65
CA VAL A 132 -4.81 3.70 -5.73
C VAL A 132 -5.89 4.60 -5.14
N TYR A 133 -6.02 5.81 -5.66
CA TYR A 133 -6.97 6.82 -5.18
C TYR A 133 -8.24 6.78 -6.02
N LEU A 134 -9.36 6.47 -5.38
CA LEU A 134 -10.69 6.42 -6.03
C LEU A 134 -11.43 7.76 -5.93
N GLU A 135 -10.86 8.71 -5.20
CA GLU A 135 -11.31 10.09 -5.05
C GLU A 135 -10.11 11.02 -5.19
N GLU A 136 -10.34 12.24 -5.63
CA GLU A 136 -9.32 13.29 -5.70
C GLU A 136 -8.72 13.54 -4.31
N SER A 137 -7.39 13.69 -4.23
CA SER A 137 -6.69 14.08 -3.01
C SER A 137 -5.75 15.24 -3.27
N THR A 138 -5.98 16.35 -2.59
CA THR A 138 -5.07 17.51 -2.56
C THR A 138 -4.24 17.53 -1.27
N ASP A 139 -3.32 18.48 -1.17
CA ASP A 139 -2.52 18.76 0.03
C ASP A 139 -3.35 19.18 1.26
N LYS A 140 -4.58 19.66 1.02
CA LYS A 140 -5.58 20.05 2.03
C LYS A 140 -6.49 18.89 2.43
N ASP A 141 -6.55 17.83 1.64
CA ASP A 141 -7.38 16.66 1.89
C ASP A 141 -6.67 15.64 2.79
N TYR A 142 -7.30 14.48 2.98
CA TYR A 142 -6.65 13.35 3.61
C TYR A 142 -5.56 12.81 2.67
N CYS A 143 -4.31 13.12 2.97
CA CYS A 143 -3.22 13.03 2.01
C CYS A 143 -2.17 11.99 2.44
N PHE A 144 -1.50 11.39 1.47
CA PHE A 144 -0.27 10.64 1.69
C PHE A 144 0.90 11.63 1.82
N ARG A 145 1.79 11.41 2.79
CA ARG A 145 2.99 12.24 2.94
C ARG A 145 4.25 11.39 2.86
N VAL A 146 5.29 12.00 2.33
CA VAL A 146 6.61 11.42 2.18
C VAL A 146 7.67 12.39 2.63
N MET A 147 8.81 11.87 3.06
CA MET A 147 10.05 12.64 3.04
C MET A 147 10.74 12.37 1.70
N ASP A 148 10.66 13.34 0.80
CA ASP A 148 11.25 13.26 -0.55
C ASP A 148 12.75 12.93 -0.48
N GLY A 149 13.19 11.97 -1.29
CA GLY A 149 14.58 11.50 -1.33
C GLY A 149 15.04 10.65 -0.14
N SER A 150 14.17 10.36 0.84
CA SER A 150 14.56 9.65 2.07
C SER A 150 15.00 8.19 1.85
N HIS A 151 14.59 7.55 0.75
CA HIS A 151 14.95 6.16 0.43
C HIS A 151 16.46 5.95 0.23
N ASP A 152 17.17 6.99 -0.21
CA ASP A 152 18.62 6.97 -0.42
C ASP A 152 19.41 6.94 0.90
N PHE A 153 18.82 7.45 1.98
CA PHE A 153 19.43 7.51 3.31
C PHE A 153 19.07 6.32 4.21
N HIS A 154 18.33 5.33 3.70
CA HIS A 154 17.82 4.20 4.49
C HIS A 154 18.92 3.43 5.23
N SER A 155 20.05 3.17 4.58
CA SER A 155 21.16 2.44 5.19
C SER A 155 21.91 3.29 6.20
N GLU A 156 22.14 4.56 5.88
CA GLU A 156 22.80 5.56 6.71
C GLU A 156 21.99 5.83 7.98
N PHE A 157 20.66 5.92 7.86
CA PHE A 157 19.74 6.05 8.98
C PHE A 157 19.91 4.93 10.01
N PHE A 158 19.91 3.66 9.57
CA PHE A 158 20.10 2.55 10.49
C PHE A 158 21.52 2.42 11.04
N ARG A 159 22.53 3.03 10.41
CA ARG A 159 23.86 3.19 11.00
C ARG A 159 23.89 4.29 12.06
N ALA A 160 23.21 5.41 11.81
CA ALA A 160 23.12 6.56 12.72
C ALA A 160 22.27 6.26 13.96
N PHE A 161 21.23 5.43 13.83
CA PHE A 161 20.30 5.09 14.92
C PHE A 161 20.27 3.57 15.19
N PRO A 162 21.22 3.02 15.98
CA PRO A 162 21.30 1.59 16.28
C PRO A 162 20.04 1.01 16.94
N TYR A 163 19.35 1.80 17.78
CA TYR A 163 18.08 1.37 18.37
C TYR A 163 17.00 1.14 17.29
N ALA A 164 16.93 2.04 16.30
CA ALA A 164 16.03 1.89 15.16
C ALA A 164 16.33 0.64 14.34
N CYS A 165 17.62 0.38 14.12
CA CYS A 165 18.11 -0.82 13.44
C CYS A 165 17.65 -2.09 14.15
N GLU A 166 17.93 -2.21 15.45
CA GLU A 166 17.57 -3.41 16.23
C GLU A 166 16.06 -3.62 16.36
N LYS A 167 15.29 -2.54 16.53
CA LYS A 167 13.83 -2.62 16.58
C LYS A 167 13.25 -3.06 15.23
N SER A 168 13.67 -2.44 14.13
CA SER A 168 13.14 -2.73 12.79
C SER A 168 13.45 -4.16 12.33
N LYS A 169 14.59 -4.75 12.74
CA LYS A 169 14.93 -6.17 12.48
C LYS A 169 13.89 -7.16 13.03
N ARG A 170 13.14 -6.77 14.06
CA ARG A 170 12.13 -7.63 14.70
C ARG A 170 10.76 -7.52 14.07
N CYS A 171 10.35 -6.33 13.63
CA CYS A 171 8.98 -6.07 13.18
C CYS A 171 8.83 -5.63 11.72
N GLU A 172 9.90 -5.27 11.01
CA GLU A 172 9.83 -4.66 9.65
C GLU A 172 8.87 -3.47 9.61
N PHE A 173 8.96 -2.64 10.65
CA PHE A 173 8.24 -1.38 10.79
C PHE A 173 9.01 -0.53 11.79
N TYR A 174 9.24 0.75 11.50
CA TYR A 174 9.87 1.67 12.44
C TYR A 174 9.27 3.07 12.33
N LYS A 175 8.55 3.50 13.37
CA LYS A 175 8.04 4.86 13.52
C LYS A 175 9.12 5.75 14.12
N PHE A 176 9.34 6.91 13.50
CA PHE A 176 10.34 7.89 13.92
C PHE A 176 9.92 8.66 15.17
N ASN A 177 10.92 9.04 15.96
CA ASN A 177 10.84 10.13 16.92
C ASN A 177 11.16 11.48 16.26
N GLU A 178 11.22 12.56 17.04
CA GLU A 178 11.51 13.90 16.52
C GLU A 178 12.95 14.06 16.01
N GLU A 179 13.95 13.59 16.77
CA GLU A 179 15.36 13.61 16.39
C GLU A 179 15.62 12.91 15.05
N GLU A 180 15.01 11.74 14.87
CA GLU A 180 15.13 10.92 13.67
C GLU A 180 14.49 11.57 12.44
N ARG A 181 13.38 12.30 12.61
CA ARG A 181 12.81 13.12 11.52
C ARG A 181 13.71 14.29 11.18
N THR A 182 14.16 15.03 12.17
CA THR A 182 15.08 16.17 11.97
C THR A 182 16.39 15.73 11.34
N TRP A 183 16.84 14.50 11.58
CA TRP A 183 17.98 13.93 10.88
C TRP A 183 17.74 13.83 9.37
N TYR A 184 16.58 13.35 8.92
CA TYR A 184 16.25 13.34 7.48
C TYR A 184 16.13 14.75 6.91
N GLU A 185 15.52 15.69 7.64
CA GLU A 185 15.41 17.10 7.24
C GLU A 185 16.80 17.75 7.06
N ASN A 186 17.72 17.51 8.00
CA ASN A 186 19.10 17.98 7.93
C ASN A 186 19.92 17.33 6.80
N ASN A 187 19.50 16.15 6.31
CA ASN A 187 20.05 15.51 5.13
C ASN A 187 19.34 15.97 3.83
N GLY A 188 18.48 16.98 3.90
CA GLY A 188 17.84 17.59 2.75
C GLY A 188 16.50 16.96 2.35
N CYS A 189 16.01 15.95 3.07
CA CYS A 189 14.72 15.34 2.77
C CYS A 189 13.56 16.23 3.21
N GLN A 190 12.64 16.53 2.29
CA GLN A 190 11.52 17.45 2.55
C GLN A 190 10.23 16.69 2.81
N LEU A 191 9.50 17.07 3.87
CA LEU A 191 8.18 16.52 4.15
C LEU A 191 7.13 17.12 3.22
N MET A 192 6.59 16.30 2.32
CA MET A 192 5.63 16.74 1.30
C MET A 192 4.30 16.02 1.48
N CYS A 193 3.19 16.74 1.32
CA CYS A 193 1.91 16.13 0.99
C CYS A 193 1.90 15.84 -0.51
N VAL A 194 1.44 14.65 -0.91
CA VAL A 194 1.43 14.21 -2.31
C VAL A 194 -0.01 14.20 -2.82
N PRO A 195 -0.43 15.23 -3.58
CA PRO A 195 -1.71 15.20 -4.27
C PRO A 195 -1.76 14.02 -5.26
N VAL A 196 -2.90 13.34 -5.31
CA VAL A 196 -3.14 12.24 -6.24
C VAL A 196 -4.51 12.47 -6.89
N PRO A 197 -4.55 12.59 -8.23
CA PRO A 197 -5.81 12.78 -8.92
C PRO A 197 -6.69 11.55 -8.80
N LYS A 198 -8.02 11.74 -8.92
CA LYS A 198 -8.96 10.61 -8.98
C LYS A 198 -8.55 9.63 -10.08
N GLY A 199 -8.53 8.34 -9.75
CA GLY A 199 -8.06 7.27 -10.65
C GLY A 199 -6.55 7.18 -10.80
N GLY A 200 -5.79 8.01 -10.07
CA GLY A 200 -4.35 7.93 -9.98
C GLY A 200 -3.86 6.88 -8.99
N ILE A 201 -2.61 6.47 -9.15
CA ILE A 201 -1.86 5.66 -8.19
C ILE A 201 -0.60 6.43 -7.78
N VAL A 202 -0.32 6.47 -6.48
CA VAL A 202 1.02 6.82 -5.99
C VAL A 202 1.78 5.53 -5.70
N LEU A 203 2.99 5.43 -6.24
CA LEU A 203 3.95 4.38 -5.92
C LEU A 203 5.11 4.96 -5.12
N TRP A 204 5.63 4.21 -4.17
CA TRP A 204 6.84 4.60 -3.42
C TRP A 204 7.73 3.40 -3.13
N ASP A 205 9.04 3.64 -3.10
CA ASP A 205 10.04 2.68 -2.64
C ASP A 205 9.74 2.33 -1.17
N SER A 206 9.77 1.05 -0.80
CA SER A 206 9.52 0.63 0.58
C SER A 206 10.50 1.20 1.61
N ARG A 207 11.62 1.78 1.16
CA ARG A 207 12.60 2.53 1.96
C ARG A 207 12.21 3.99 2.19
N THR A 208 11.28 4.55 1.42
CA THR A 208 10.84 5.95 1.55
C THR A 208 10.12 6.12 2.88
N ALA A 209 10.56 7.08 3.69
CA ALA A 209 9.87 7.48 4.91
C ALA A 209 8.55 8.14 4.54
N HIS A 210 7.45 7.62 5.08
CA HIS A 210 6.11 8.10 4.75
C HIS A 210 5.13 8.03 5.92
N ASP A 211 3.99 8.70 5.78
CA ASP A 211 2.81 8.51 6.60
C ASP A 211 1.54 8.95 5.85
N ASN A 212 0.42 9.07 6.56
CA ASN A 212 -0.75 9.78 6.07
C ASN A 212 -1.18 10.87 7.05
N ILE A 213 -1.95 11.83 6.57
CA ILE A 213 -2.46 12.91 7.40
C ILE A 213 -3.91 13.23 7.09
N ALA A 214 -4.65 13.54 8.14
CA ALA A 214 -6.03 14.00 8.06
C ALA A 214 -6.15 15.34 7.28
N PRO A 215 -7.35 15.66 6.76
CA PRO A 215 -7.60 16.90 6.03
C PRO A 215 -7.45 18.13 6.94
N LEU A 216 -7.15 19.28 6.33
CA LEU A 216 -7.15 20.57 7.00
C LEU A 216 -8.59 21.02 7.30
N SER A 217 -8.78 21.63 8.47
CA SER A 217 -10.04 22.32 8.75
C SER A 217 -10.20 23.51 7.81
N GLY A 218 -11.41 23.71 7.27
CA GLY A 218 -11.70 24.77 6.30
C GLY A 218 -11.17 24.51 4.89
N ARG A 219 -10.85 23.27 4.53
CA ARG A 219 -10.55 22.90 3.13
C ARG A 219 -11.75 23.24 2.22
N PRO A 220 -11.51 23.56 0.93
CA PRO A 220 -12.58 23.98 0.02
C PRO A 220 -13.60 22.87 -0.27
N ASP A 221 -13.12 21.64 -0.47
CA ASP A 221 -13.95 20.50 -0.86
C ASP A 221 -14.32 19.64 0.36
N THR A 222 -15.40 20.05 1.02
CA THR A 222 -15.83 19.54 2.33
C THR A 222 -16.58 18.21 2.28
N ASP A 223 -16.91 17.71 1.10
CA ASP A 223 -17.64 16.46 0.87
C ASP A 223 -16.74 15.32 0.39
N ARG A 224 -15.44 15.58 0.17
CA ARG A 224 -14.48 14.57 -0.29
C ARG A 224 -14.24 13.49 0.75
N TRP A 225 -14.54 12.27 0.34
CA TRP A 225 -14.17 11.04 1.04
C TRP A 225 -12.70 10.69 0.80
N ARG A 226 -12.12 9.93 1.73
CA ARG A 226 -10.92 9.13 1.43
C ARG A 226 -11.37 7.74 1.01
N CYS A 227 -10.97 7.29 -0.17
CA CYS A 227 -11.18 5.92 -0.65
C CYS A 227 -9.91 5.46 -1.38
N VAL A 228 -9.12 4.62 -0.71
CA VAL A 228 -7.82 4.16 -1.22
C VAL A 228 -7.71 2.65 -1.14
N CYS A 229 -7.18 2.03 -2.19
CA CYS A 229 -6.82 0.60 -2.22
C CYS A 229 -5.30 0.44 -2.22
N PHE A 230 -4.75 -0.31 -1.25
CA PHE A 230 -3.32 -0.58 -1.21
C PHE A 230 -2.97 -1.83 -2.03
N VAL A 231 -2.03 -1.67 -2.96
CA VAL A 231 -1.56 -2.73 -3.84
C VAL A 231 -0.05 -2.65 -3.95
N SER A 232 0.63 -3.78 -3.77
CA SER A 232 2.05 -3.92 -4.01
C SER A 232 2.27 -5.18 -4.83
N MET A 233 3.15 -5.12 -5.83
CA MET A 233 3.53 -6.29 -6.61
C MET A 233 5.04 -6.34 -6.78
N THR A 234 5.59 -7.53 -6.80
CA THR A 234 7.03 -7.78 -7.03
C THR A 234 7.20 -8.97 -7.98
N PRO A 235 8.33 -9.09 -8.70
CA PRO A 235 8.62 -10.22 -9.57
C PRO A 235 8.38 -11.56 -8.88
N ALA A 236 7.67 -12.46 -9.56
CA ALA A 236 7.30 -13.76 -9.03
C ALA A 236 8.52 -14.66 -8.79
N ILE A 237 9.57 -14.49 -9.61
CA ILE A 237 10.81 -15.27 -9.51
C ILE A 237 11.58 -15.02 -8.21
N TRP A 238 11.25 -13.96 -7.47
CA TRP A 238 11.84 -13.70 -6.16
C TRP A 238 11.31 -14.64 -5.08
N ALA A 239 10.11 -15.20 -5.25
CA ALA A 239 9.50 -16.06 -4.25
C ALA A 239 10.16 -17.44 -4.21
N GLY A 240 10.61 -17.83 -3.02
CA GLY A 240 11.04 -19.19 -2.75
C GLY A 240 9.85 -20.14 -2.57
N LYS A 241 10.16 -21.42 -2.35
CA LYS A 241 9.16 -22.45 -2.10
C LYS A 241 8.25 -22.10 -0.91
N ASP A 242 8.85 -21.70 0.21
CA ASP A 242 8.13 -21.38 1.44
C ASP A 242 7.22 -20.14 1.28
N ASP A 243 7.65 -19.16 0.48
CA ASP A 243 6.86 -17.97 0.14
C ASP A 243 5.60 -18.38 -0.66
N ILE A 244 5.74 -19.28 -1.64
CA ILE A 244 4.61 -19.80 -2.43
C ILE A 244 3.67 -20.65 -1.58
N GLU A 245 4.20 -21.50 -0.69
CA GLU A 245 3.39 -22.27 0.26
C GLU A 245 2.61 -21.35 1.19
N PHE A 246 3.24 -20.30 1.71
CA PHE A 246 2.58 -19.29 2.53
C PHE A 246 1.42 -18.62 1.77
N LYS A 247 1.65 -18.19 0.51
CA LYS A 247 0.62 -17.53 -0.30
C LYS A 247 -0.55 -18.45 -0.61
N ASN A 248 -0.28 -19.70 -0.96
CA ASN A 248 -1.31 -20.72 -1.18
C ASN A 248 -2.19 -20.90 0.06
N LYS A 249 -1.56 -21.02 1.23
CA LYS A 249 -2.29 -21.13 2.50
C LYS A 249 -3.08 -19.86 2.82
N ALA A 250 -2.48 -18.68 2.64
CA ALA A 250 -3.17 -17.41 2.88
C ALA A 250 -4.40 -17.25 1.97
N TYR A 251 -4.29 -17.61 0.69
CA TYR A 251 -5.42 -17.57 -0.24
C TYR A 251 -6.52 -18.55 0.15
N ALA A 252 -6.18 -19.79 0.51
CA ALA A 252 -7.14 -20.80 0.97
C ALA A 252 -7.87 -20.37 2.26
N ASP A 253 -7.15 -19.74 3.19
CA ASP A 253 -7.70 -19.24 4.46
C ASP A 253 -8.48 -17.91 4.28
N ILE A 254 -8.46 -17.31 3.07
CA ILE A 254 -8.95 -15.96 2.77
C ILE A 254 -8.34 -14.93 3.73
N ALA A 255 -7.03 -15.07 3.95
CA ALA A 255 -6.26 -14.23 4.86
C ALA A 255 -5.61 -13.07 4.11
N MET A 256 -5.74 -11.87 4.66
CA MET A 256 -5.03 -10.69 4.19
C MET A 256 -3.54 -10.74 4.53
N THR A 257 -2.72 -10.12 3.68
CA THR A 257 -1.27 -10.04 3.83
C THR A 257 -0.79 -8.59 3.86
N THR A 258 0.38 -8.36 4.44
CA THR A 258 1.10 -7.09 4.30
C THR A 258 1.51 -6.81 2.85
N HIS A 259 2.09 -5.63 2.59
CA HIS A 259 2.56 -5.18 1.27
C HIS A 259 3.68 -6.05 0.66
N TRP A 260 4.36 -6.90 1.42
CA TRP A 260 5.34 -7.84 0.89
C TRP A 260 4.68 -8.91 0.01
N SER A 261 5.05 -8.95 -1.27
CA SER A 261 4.35 -9.78 -2.26
C SER A 261 5.08 -11.09 -2.58
N SER A 262 6.40 -11.06 -2.80
CA SER A 262 7.19 -12.25 -3.17
C SER A 262 8.07 -12.82 -2.06
N GLN A 263 8.54 -12.04 -1.09
CA GLN A 263 9.43 -12.56 -0.03
C GLN A 263 9.11 -11.97 1.34
N GLY A 264 9.13 -12.80 2.38
CA GLY A 264 8.96 -12.37 3.78
C GLY A 264 7.54 -11.89 4.07
N GLN A 265 6.55 -12.51 3.45
CA GLN A 265 5.14 -12.14 3.61
C GLN A 265 4.68 -12.41 5.04
N LYS A 266 3.74 -11.58 5.50
CA LYS A 266 3.12 -11.69 6.82
C LYS A 266 1.62 -11.49 6.68
N ARG A 267 0.85 -12.11 7.58
CA ARG A 267 -0.59 -11.84 7.72
C ARG A 267 -0.81 -10.57 8.55
N HIS A 268 -1.91 -9.88 8.27
CA HIS A 268 -2.33 -8.77 9.11
C HIS A 268 -2.89 -9.28 10.45
N LYS A 269 -2.26 -8.88 11.56
CA LYS A 269 -2.68 -9.29 12.92
C LYS A 269 -4.10 -8.83 13.29
N SER A 270 -4.61 -7.80 12.60
CA SER A 270 -5.96 -7.26 12.81
C SER A 270 -7.07 -8.22 12.36
N GLU A 271 -6.79 -9.19 11.49
CA GLU A 271 -7.78 -10.19 11.08
C GLU A 271 -8.24 -11.09 12.23
N GLU A 272 -7.33 -11.47 13.13
CA GLU A 272 -7.59 -12.40 14.24
C GLU A 272 -8.60 -11.84 15.26
N LYS A 273 -8.93 -10.56 15.18
CA LYS A 273 -9.75 -9.85 16.15
C LYS A 273 -11.08 -9.38 15.58
N CYS A 274 -11.49 -9.86 14.41
CA CYS A 274 -12.62 -9.33 13.67
C CYS A 274 -13.96 -10.02 14.01
N ASP A 275 -15.05 -9.25 14.04
CA ASP A 275 -16.40 -9.81 14.20
C ASP A 275 -16.88 -10.35 12.84
N ASP A 276 -17.36 -11.59 12.81
CA ASP A 276 -17.68 -12.33 11.57
C ASP A 276 -18.88 -11.76 10.78
N VAL A 277 -19.59 -10.78 11.33
CA VAL A 277 -20.91 -10.35 10.86
C VAL A 277 -20.86 -9.76 9.44
N LEU A 278 -19.73 -9.18 9.02
CA LEU A 278 -19.58 -8.50 7.72
C LEU A 278 -18.31 -8.87 6.94
N SER A 279 -17.62 -9.92 7.38
CA SER A 279 -16.45 -10.46 6.69
C SER A 279 -16.90 -11.40 5.57
N ILE A 280 -16.25 -11.35 4.40
CA ILE A 280 -16.57 -12.27 3.33
C ILE A 280 -16.20 -13.71 3.74
N LYS A 281 -17.06 -14.67 3.43
CA LYS A 281 -16.85 -16.10 3.75
C LYS A 281 -16.38 -16.93 2.55
N LYS A 282 -16.46 -16.35 1.35
CA LYS A 282 -16.06 -16.99 0.09
C LYS A 282 -15.35 -15.98 -0.80
N LEU A 283 -14.36 -16.47 -1.53
CA LEU A 283 -13.63 -15.69 -2.52
C LEU A 283 -14.54 -15.28 -3.69
N PRO A 284 -14.51 -14.01 -4.12
CA PRO A 284 -15.35 -13.52 -5.21
C PRO A 284 -14.92 -14.10 -6.56
N ALA A 285 -15.76 -13.97 -7.60
CA ALA A 285 -15.44 -14.43 -8.95
C ALA A 285 -14.17 -13.76 -9.52
N SER A 286 -13.99 -12.45 -9.28
CA SER A 286 -12.81 -11.68 -9.70
C SER A 286 -11.48 -12.25 -9.19
N SER A 287 -11.49 -12.89 -8.01
CA SER A 287 -10.30 -13.52 -7.43
C SER A 287 -9.96 -14.91 -7.97
N ARG A 288 -10.86 -15.51 -8.76
CA ARG A 288 -10.75 -16.90 -9.22
C ARG A 288 -10.41 -17.02 -10.71
N THR A 289 -10.19 -15.90 -11.39
CA THR A 289 -9.70 -15.88 -12.76
C THR A 289 -8.29 -16.48 -12.85
N LYS A 290 -7.86 -16.92 -14.03
CA LYS A 290 -6.50 -17.42 -14.25
C LYS A 290 -5.45 -16.38 -13.82
N GLU A 291 -5.66 -15.13 -14.20
CA GLU A 291 -4.76 -14.03 -13.85
C GLU A 291 -4.69 -13.80 -12.34
N ALA A 292 -5.83 -13.79 -11.64
CA ALA A 292 -5.87 -13.62 -10.19
C ALA A 292 -5.13 -14.75 -9.46
N LYS A 293 -5.28 -15.99 -9.94
CA LYS A 293 -4.56 -17.15 -9.39
C LYS A 293 -3.06 -17.10 -9.64
N LEU A 294 -2.62 -16.59 -10.79
CA LEU A 294 -1.21 -16.35 -11.09
C LEU A 294 -0.62 -15.30 -10.15
N ILE A 295 -1.23 -14.10 -10.06
CA ILE A 295 -0.66 -13.03 -9.22
C ILE A 295 -0.72 -13.33 -7.73
N VAL A 296 -1.65 -14.17 -7.26
CA VAL A 296 -1.69 -14.58 -5.86
C VAL A 296 -0.77 -15.79 -5.56
N GLY A 297 -0.16 -16.39 -6.59
CA GLY A 297 0.79 -17.51 -6.44
C GLY A 297 0.15 -18.88 -6.23
N VAL A 298 -1.14 -19.03 -6.58
CA VAL A 298 -1.83 -20.33 -6.59
C VAL A 298 -1.50 -21.10 -7.86
N ASP A 299 -1.58 -20.40 -9.00
CA ASP A 299 -1.08 -20.92 -10.26
C ASP A 299 0.36 -20.44 -10.43
N SER A 300 1.19 -21.25 -11.10
CA SER A 300 2.61 -20.94 -11.33
C SER A 300 2.84 -20.32 -12.70
N TYR A 301 3.77 -19.35 -12.76
CA TYR A 301 4.30 -18.87 -14.03
C TYR A 301 5.31 -19.88 -14.60
N ASP A 302 5.41 -19.91 -15.93
CA ASP A 302 6.54 -20.55 -16.60
C ASP A 302 7.71 -19.55 -16.67
N PHE A 303 8.82 -19.87 -16.01
CA PHE A 303 10.01 -19.01 -16.02
C PHE A 303 10.96 -19.30 -17.20
N ASN A 304 10.65 -20.30 -18.02
CA ASN A 304 11.46 -20.75 -19.17
C ASN A 304 10.78 -20.49 -20.53
N ASP A 305 9.67 -19.76 -20.56
CA ASP A 305 8.88 -19.43 -21.77
C ASP A 305 9.53 -18.39 -22.71
N GLY A 306 10.71 -17.86 -22.35
CA GLY A 306 11.42 -16.82 -23.10
C GLY A 306 11.01 -15.37 -22.77
N GLU A 307 9.97 -15.16 -21.97
CA GLU A 307 9.54 -13.83 -21.53
C GLU A 307 10.35 -13.33 -20.31
N PRO A 308 10.57 -12.00 -20.18
CA PRO A 308 11.34 -11.43 -19.08
C PRO A 308 10.81 -11.86 -17.70
N ASN A 309 11.72 -12.27 -16.81
CA ASN A 309 11.40 -12.67 -15.43
C ASN A 309 11.52 -11.52 -14.41
N GLY A 310 11.89 -10.32 -14.87
CA GLY A 310 12.15 -9.16 -14.04
C GLY A 310 13.61 -9.09 -13.56
N PRO A 311 13.95 -8.09 -12.73
CA PRO A 311 15.28 -7.93 -12.17
C PRO A 311 15.66 -9.08 -11.21
N PRO A 312 16.97 -9.25 -10.92
CA PRO A 312 17.42 -10.22 -9.92
C PRO A 312 16.81 -9.93 -8.55
N ALA A 313 16.66 -10.99 -7.74
CA ALA A 313 16.13 -10.87 -6.38
C ALA A 313 17.02 -9.95 -5.52
N PRO A 314 16.42 -9.13 -4.63
CA PRO A 314 17.16 -8.23 -3.77
C PRO A 314 17.87 -8.97 -2.63
N TYR A 315 18.85 -8.30 -2.00
CA TYR A 315 19.73 -8.91 -1.00
C TYR A 315 19.19 -8.75 0.43
N TRP A 316 19.18 -9.85 1.18
CA TRP A 316 18.83 -9.89 2.60
C TRP A 316 20.08 -9.86 3.49
N MET A 317 20.03 -9.06 4.55
CA MET A 317 21.07 -8.93 5.57
C MET A 317 20.97 -9.98 6.67
#